data_AF-A0A7C1SEW3-F1
#
_entry.id   AF-A0A7C1SEW3-F1
#
_cell.length_a   1.000
_cell.length_b   1.000
_cell.length_c   1.000
_cell.angle_alpha   90.00
_cell.angle_beta   90.00
_cell.angle_gamma   90.00
#
_symmetry.space_group_name_H-M   'P 1'
#
loop_
_entity.id
_entity.type
_entity.pdbx_description
1 polymer ?
#
loop_
_entity_poly.entity_id
_entity_poly.type
_entity_poly.pdbx_seq_one_letter_code
_entity_poly.pdbx_strand_id
1 'polypeptide(L)'
;GRSAEALDAYRSAIRMDPAGTRPYLLLSKLYAGDGRNDMALEVLKEAMKSAPGEPKPYNRTGTILGGMGMYKEAGIYFRKALEIDPSCTECRYNLTQVEKLLYGGKRKR
;
A
#
# COMPACT_ATOMS: atom_id res chain seq x y z
N GLY A 1 5.50 -24.42 5.20
CA GLY A 1 4.25 -23.69 4.87
C GLY A 1 4.61 -22.33 4.31
N ARG A 2 4.01 -21.93 3.18
CA ARG A 2 4.37 -20.76 2.34
C ARG A 2 4.69 -19.45 3.10
N SER A 3 4.10 -19.26 4.29
CA SER A 3 4.37 -18.12 5.18
C SER A 3 5.82 -18.02 5.69
N ALA A 4 6.48 -19.15 5.98
CA ALA A 4 7.82 -19.16 6.59
C ALA A 4 8.92 -18.84 5.55
N GLU A 5 8.84 -19.42 4.36
CA GLU A 5 9.77 -19.14 3.26
C GLU A 5 9.67 -17.70 2.77
N ALA A 6 8.46 -17.13 2.70
CA ALA A 6 8.28 -15.73 2.32
C ALA A 6 8.90 -14.75 3.34
N LEU A 7 8.83 -15.09 4.63
CA LEU A 7 9.45 -14.30 5.71
C LEU A 7 10.98 -14.35 5.66
N ASP A 8 11.57 -15.51 5.37
CA ASP A 8 13.04 -15.64 5.28
C ASP A 8 13.61 -14.98 4.01
N ALA A 9 12.92 -15.11 2.88
CA ALA A 9 13.26 -14.39 1.66
C ALA A 9 13.18 -12.86 1.86
N TYR A 10 12.15 -12.40 2.56
CA TYR A 10 11.98 -10.99 2.89
C TYR A 10 13.05 -10.46 3.86
N ARG A 11 13.34 -11.18 4.94
CA ARG A 11 14.42 -10.83 5.88
C ARG A 11 15.76 -10.73 5.16
N SER A 12 16.01 -11.63 4.22
CA SER A 12 17.22 -11.60 3.40
C SER A 12 17.25 -10.37 2.48
N ALA A 13 16.12 -10.05 1.83
CA ALA A 13 16.01 -8.88 0.97
C ALA A 13 16.17 -7.55 1.74
N ILE A 14 15.63 -7.43 2.96
CA ILE A 14 15.87 -6.24 3.82
C ILE A 14 17.36 -6.15 4.21
N ARG A 15 18.01 -7.27 4.52
CA ARG A 15 19.46 -7.25 4.82
C ARG A 15 20.29 -6.77 3.64
N MET A 16 19.86 -7.06 2.42
CA MET A 16 20.56 -6.65 1.20
C MET A 16 20.26 -5.20 0.80
N ASP A 17 19.06 -4.70 1.10
CA ASP A 17 18.66 -3.32 0.84
C ASP A 17 17.89 -2.76 2.05
N PRO A 18 18.61 -2.30 3.09
CA PRO A 18 17.97 -1.85 4.33
C PRO A 18 17.20 -0.54 4.19
N ALA A 19 17.53 0.27 3.18
CA ALA A 19 16.88 1.56 2.92
C ALA A 19 15.76 1.46 1.89
N GLY A 20 15.70 0.37 1.12
CA GLY A 20 14.73 0.19 0.05
C GLY A 20 13.36 -0.27 0.54
N THR A 21 12.31 0.34 -0.02
CA THR A 21 10.92 -0.10 0.17
C THR A 21 10.56 -1.32 -0.67
N ARG A 22 11.40 -1.70 -1.64
CA ARG A 22 11.10 -2.75 -2.61
C ARG A 22 10.81 -4.11 -1.98
N PRO A 23 11.58 -4.63 -1.01
CA PRO A 23 11.27 -5.89 -0.34
C PRO A 23 9.88 -5.88 0.33
N TYR A 24 9.55 -4.77 0.99
CA TYR A 24 8.26 -4.57 1.65
C TYR A 24 7.09 -4.52 0.66
N LEU A 25 7.27 -3.86 -0.49
CA LEU A 25 6.26 -3.79 -1.55
C LEU A 25 5.99 -5.15 -2.21
N LEU A 26 7.02 -5.98 -2.33
CA LEU A 26 6.89 -7.34 -2.85
C LEU A 26 6.22 -8.27 -1.84
N LEU A 27 6.63 -8.23 -0.57
CA LEU A 27 6.01 -9.06 0.46
C LEU A 27 4.54 -8.69 0.69
N SER A 28 4.22 -7.39 0.78
CA SER A 28 2.82 -6.94 0.88
C SER A 28 1.99 -7.34 -0.34
N LYS A 29 2.60 -7.42 -1.54
CA LYS A 29 1.93 -7.96 -2.73
C LYS A 29 1.56 -9.42 -2.59
N LEU A 30 2.48 -10.23 -2.07
CA LEU A 30 2.23 -11.65 -1.86
C LEU A 30 1.12 -11.84 -0.82
N TYR A 31 1.19 -11.16 0.32
CA TYR A 31 0.15 -11.25 1.34
C TYR A 31 -1.22 -10.79 0.84
N ALA A 32 -1.30 -9.66 0.13
CA ALA A 32 -2.56 -9.19 -0.44
C ALA A 32 -3.11 -10.15 -1.50
N GLY A 33 -2.24 -10.76 -2.33
CA GLY A 33 -2.62 -11.77 -3.32
C GLY A 33 -3.19 -13.05 -2.69
N ASP A 34 -2.72 -13.40 -1.49
CA ASP A 34 -3.25 -14.52 -0.69
C ASP A 34 -4.49 -14.13 0.14
N GLY A 35 -5.05 -12.92 -0.05
CA GLY A 35 -6.18 -12.40 0.73
C GLY A 35 -5.85 -11.99 2.16
N ARG A 36 -4.56 -12.02 2.53
CA ARG A 36 -4.06 -11.73 3.88
C ARG A 36 -3.74 -10.24 4.02
N ASN A 37 -4.75 -9.40 3.85
CA ASN A 37 -4.60 -7.95 3.78
C ASN A 37 -4.00 -7.34 5.07
N ASP A 38 -4.33 -7.86 6.25
CA ASP A 38 -3.80 -7.34 7.52
C ASP A 38 -2.27 -7.44 7.60
N MET A 39 -1.71 -8.58 7.18
CA MET A 39 -0.25 -8.74 7.12
C MET A 39 0.39 -7.92 6.02
N ALA A 40 -0.30 -7.72 4.90
CA ALA A 40 0.18 -6.81 3.87
C ALA A 40 0.30 -5.37 4.39
N LEU A 41 -0.68 -4.92 5.17
CA LEU A 41 -0.70 -3.60 5.79
C LEU A 41 0.38 -3.44 6.88
N GLU A 42 0.61 -4.45 7.73
CA GLU A 42 1.69 -4.42 8.72
C GLU A 42 3.08 -4.34 8.06
N VAL A 43 3.30 -5.08 6.97
CA VAL A 43 4.55 -4.99 6.20
C VAL A 43 4.74 -3.58 5.62
N LEU A 44 3.67 -2.98 5.07
CA LEU A 44 3.74 -1.63 4.52
C LEU A 44 3.98 -0.57 5.60
N LYS A 45 3.49 -0.80 6.82
CA LYS A 45 3.76 0.04 7.97
C LYS A 45 5.24 0.06 8.33
N GLU A 46 5.90 -1.09 8.33
CA GLU A 46 7.36 -1.14 8.52
C GLU A 46 8.10 -0.45 7.36
N ALA A 47 7.62 -0.59 6.12
CA ALA A 47 8.18 0.14 4.97
C ALA A 47 8.12 1.66 5.16
N MET A 48 6.98 2.17 5.64
CA MET A 48 6.78 3.60 5.93
C MET A 48 7.67 4.10 7.06
N LYS A 49 7.99 3.25 8.06
CA LYS A 49 8.97 3.61 9.09
C LYS A 49 10.41 3.63 8.56
N SER A 50 10.75 2.68 7.70
CA SER A 50 12.09 2.55 7.13
C SER A 50 12.40 3.66 6.12
N ALA A 51 11.41 4.08 5.33
CA ALA A 51 11.56 5.10 4.31
C ALA A 51 10.31 6.01 4.25
N PRO A 52 10.16 6.96 5.19
CA PRO A 52 8.97 7.80 5.29
C PRO A 52 8.77 8.74 4.10
N GLY A 53 9.84 9.05 3.35
CA GLY A 53 9.82 9.90 2.15
C GLY A 53 9.61 9.15 0.83
N GLU A 54 9.27 7.86 0.87
CA GLU A 54 8.94 7.09 -0.34
C GLU A 54 7.41 7.05 -0.52
N PRO A 55 6.86 7.45 -1.69
CA PRO A 55 5.41 7.50 -1.90
C PRO A 55 4.80 6.09 -2.11
N LYS A 56 5.60 5.12 -2.56
CA LYS A 56 5.12 3.80 -2.98
C LYS A 56 4.43 3.00 -1.86
N PRO A 57 4.93 2.92 -0.62
CA PRO A 57 4.23 2.24 0.47
C PRO A 57 2.86 2.84 0.79
N TYR A 58 2.74 4.17 0.75
CA TYR A 58 1.47 4.86 0.97
C TYR A 58 0.48 4.56 -0.16
N ASN A 59 0.91 4.68 -1.43
CA ASN A 59 0.08 4.30 -2.57
C ASN A 59 -0.40 2.84 -2.43
N ARG A 60 0.51 1.92 -2.10
CA ARG A 60 0.18 0.51 -1.97
C ARG A 60 -0.82 0.23 -0.84
N THR A 61 -0.67 0.90 0.29
CA THR A 61 -1.61 0.84 1.42
C THR A 61 -2.99 1.30 0.99
N GLY A 62 -3.07 2.42 0.26
CA GLY A 62 -4.31 2.93 -0.31
C GLY A 62 -4.97 1.93 -1.25
N THR A 63 -4.20 1.26 -2.13
CA THR A 63 -4.74 0.25 -3.05
C THR A 63 -5.37 -0.93 -2.32
N ILE A 64 -4.70 -1.44 -1.26
CA ILE A 64 -5.23 -2.57 -0.47
C ILE A 64 -6.52 -2.17 0.24
N LEU A 65 -6.53 -1.01 0.91
CA LEU A 65 -7.71 -0.49 1.60
C LEU A 65 -8.88 -0.23 0.63
N GLY A 66 -8.59 0.29 -0.57
CA GLY A 66 -9.58 0.47 -1.63
C GLY A 66 -10.18 -0.86 -2.10
N GLY A 67 -9.35 -1.91 -2.24
CA GLY A 67 -9.82 -3.27 -2.53
C GLY A 67 -10.71 -3.87 -1.44
N MET A 68 -10.54 -3.42 -0.18
CA MET A 68 -11.38 -3.79 0.96
C MET A 68 -12.65 -2.93 1.09
N GLY A 69 -12.87 -1.95 0.20
CA GLY A 69 -14.00 -1.02 0.28
C GLY A 69 -13.83 0.12 1.30
N MET A 70 -12.66 0.23 1.94
CA MET A 70 -12.32 1.28 2.91
C MET A 70 -11.88 2.56 2.18
N TYR A 71 -12.77 3.13 1.37
CA TYR A 71 -12.44 4.20 0.43
C TYR A 71 -11.99 5.51 1.11
N LYS A 72 -12.51 5.81 2.31
CA LYS A 72 -12.11 7.00 3.07
C LYS A 72 -10.66 6.92 3.50
N GLU A 73 -10.29 5.78 4.09
CA GLU A 73 -8.96 5.47 4.57
C GLU A 73 -7.98 5.37 3.41
N ALA A 74 -8.37 4.70 2.31
CA ALA A 74 -7.58 4.63 1.09
C ALA A 74 -7.22 6.03 0.56
N GLY A 75 -8.19 6.94 0.53
CA GLY A 75 -7.97 8.33 0.10
C GLY A 75 -6.97 9.09 0.96
N ILE A 76 -6.91 8.83 2.27
CA ILE A 76 -5.89 9.43 3.15
C ILE A 76 -4.48 9.00 2.73
N TYR A 77 -4.27 7.71 2.46
CA TYR A 77 -2.97 7.19 2.07
C TYR A 77 -2.54 7.65 0.67
N PHE A 78 -3.45 7.74 -0.30
CA PHE A 78 -3.10 8.31 -1.61
C PHE A 78 -2.74 9.79 -1.53
N ARG A 79 -3.42 10.58 -0.68
CA ARG A 79 -3.05 11.98 -0.45
C ARG A 79 -1.67 12.11 0.18
N LYS A 80 -1.34 11.29 1.19
CA LYS A 80 0.03 11.25 1.73
C LYS A 80 1.08 10.90 0.68
N ALA A 81 0.79 9.95 -0.22
CA ALA A 81 1.69 9.63 -1.32
C ALA A 81 1.92 10.83 -2.25
N LEU A 82 0.87 11.62 -2.53
CA LEU A 82 0.93 12.84 -3.34
C LEU A 82 1.55 14.04 -2.61
N GLU A 83 1.49 14.09 -1.28
CA GLU A 83 2.22 15.08 -0.47
C GLU A 83 3.73 14.85 -0.57
N ILE A 84 4.15 13.58 -0.62
CA ILE A 84 5.56 13.18 -0.77
C ILE A 84 6.02 13.38 -2.22
N ASP A 85 5.24 12.88 -3.18
CA ASP A 85 5.52 13.01 -4.61
C ASP A 85 4.27 13.50 -5.36
N PRO A 86 4.15 14.83 -5.56
CA PRO A 86 3.05 15.41 -6.32
C PRO A 86 2.98 14.94 -7.78
N SER A 87 4.06 14.37 -8.32
CA SER A 87 4.13 13.87 -9.70
C SER A 87 3.66 12.41 -9.83
N CYS A 88 3.32 11.73 -8.73
CA CYS A 88 2.85 10.35 -8.74
C CYS A 88 1.48 10.21 -9.44
N THR A 89 1.51 9.99 -10.76
CA THR A 89 0.31 9.82 -11.59
C THR A 89 -0.53 8.63 -11.14
N GLU A 90 0.10 7.53 -10.73
CA GLU A 90 -0.59 6.34 -10.20
C GLU A 90 -1.39 6.68 -8.93
N CYS A 91 -0.78 7.42 -8.00
CA CYS A 91 -1.42 7.85 -6.76
C CYS A 91 -2.65 8.73 -7.05
N ARG A 92 -2.52 9.68 -7.99
CA ARG A 92 -3.63 10.55 -8.41
C ARG A 92 -4.77 9.78 -9.07
N TYR A 93 -4.44 8.84 -9.95
CA TYR A 93 -5.41 7.96 -10.58
C TYR A 93 -6.18 7.17 -9.52
N ASN A 94 -5.45 6.51 -8.61
CA ASN A 94 -6.05 5.71 -7.55
C ASN A 94 -6.92 6.54 -6.60
N LEU A 95 -6.48 7.74 -6.20
CA LEU A 95 -7.27 8.68 -5.40
C LEU A 95 -8.60 9.02 -6.09
N THR A 96 -8.53 9.36 -7.38
CA THR A 96 -9.72 9.70 -8.18
C THR A 96 -10.71 8.54 -8.21
N GLN A 97 -10.22 7.30 -8.34
CA GLN A 97 -11.08 6.11 -8.35
C GLN A 97 -11.76 5.89 -7.00
N VAL A 98 -11.03 5.98 -5.89
CA VAL A 98 -11.66 5.78 -4.57
C VAL A 98 -12.62 6.92 -4.20
N GLU A 99 -12.36 8.16 -4.63
CA GLU A 99 -13.30 9.27 -4.45
C GLU A 99 -14.58 9.09 -5.25
N LYS A 100 -14.49 8.61 -6.50
CA LYS A 100 -15.66 8.23 -7.29
C LYS A 100 -16.49 7.15 -6.61
N LEU A 101 -15.85 6.13 -6.02
CA LEU A 101 -16.57 5.08 -5.30
C LEU A 101 -17.20 5.60 -3.99
N LEU A 102 -16.47 6.44 -3.25
CA LEU A 102 -16.93 7.03 -2.00
C LEU A 102 -18.14 7.96 -2.19
N TYR A 103 -18.13 8.80 -3.22
CA TYR A 103 -19.17 9.81 -3.46
C TYR A 103 -20.21 9.38 -4.51
N GLY A 104 -19.84 8.48 -5.43
CA GLY A 104 -20.74 7.95 -6.45
C GLY A 104 -21.86 7.07 -5.88
N GLY A 105 -21.64 6.43 -4.74
CA GLY A 105 -22.69 5.72 -3.99
C GLY A 105 -23.81 6.63 -3.45
N LYS A 106 -23.57 7.94 -3.33
CA LYS A 106 -24.57 8.91 -2.83
C LYS A 106 -25.52 9.44 -3.91
N ARG A 107 -25.28 9.17 -5.20
CA ARG A 107 -26.12 9.66 -6.32
C ARG A 107 -27.31 8.77 -6.67
N LYS A 108 -27.57 7.70 -5.91
CA LYS A 108 -28.75 6.83 -6.06
C LYS A 108 -29.74 7.00 -4.90
N ARG A 109 -30.26 8.21 -4.70
CA ARG A 109 -31.48 8.46 -3.91
C ARG A 109 -32.32 9.50 -4.60
#